data_AF-A0A2M7SFA8-F1
#
_entry.id   AF-A0A2M7SFA8-F1
#
_cell.length_a   1.000
_cell.length_b   1.000
_cell.length_c   1.000
_cell.angle_alpha   90.00
_cell.angle_beta   90.00
_cell.angle_gamma   90.00
#
_symmetry.space_group_name_H-M   'P 1'
#
loop_
_entity.id
_entity.type
_entity.pdbx_description
1 polymer ?
#
loop_
_entity_poly.entity_id
_entity_poly.type
_entity_poly.pdbx_seq_one_letter_code
_entity_poly.pdbx_strand_id
1 'polypeptide(L)' 'MKKGLVQVYTGNGKGKTTAAIGQAIRALGQDYKVCLIQFFKKPTSGEIKILKNLLSIKLHPHLSPP' A
#
# COMPACT_ATOMS: atom_id res chain seq x y z
N MET A 1 19.40 -15.44 5.99
CA MET A 1 18.33 -14.52 5.54
C MET A 1 17.17 -14.56 6.53
N LYS A 2 16.56 -13.43 6.87
CA LYS A 2 15.32 -13.41 7.67
C LYS A 2 14.13 -13.86 6.80
N LYS A 3 13.19 -14.58 7.38
CA LYS A 3 11.98 -15.07 6.69
C LYS A 3 11.02 -13.91 6.39
N GLY A 4 10.58 -13.78 5.13
CA GLY A 4 9.52 -12.86 4.74
C GLY A 4 8.15 -13.37 5.21
N LEU A 5 7.27 -12.46 5.62
CA LEU A 5 5.91 -12.77 6.09
C LEU A 5 4.86 -12.07 5.21
N VAL A 6 3.68 -12.69 5.10
CA VAL A 6 2.53 -12.13 4.40
C VAL A 6 1.48 -11.74 5.42
N GLN A 7 1.00 -10.50 5.34
CA GLN A 7 -0.08 -9.98 6.18
C GLN A 7 -1.32 -9.74 5.31
N VAL A 8 -2.47 -10.26 5.75
CA VAL A 8 -3.75 -10.10 5.05
C VAL A 8 -4.70 -9.32 5.94
N TYR A 9 -5.04 -8.10 5.51
CA TYR A 9 -6.08 -7.29 6.14
C TYR A 9 -7.40 -7.53 5.39
N THR A 10 -8.34 -8.24 6.00
CA THR A 10 -9.64 -8.61 5.41
C THR A 10 -10.82 -8.21 6.31
N GLY A 11 -12.05 -8.45 5.85
CA GLY A 11 -13.31 -8.11 6.54
C GLY A 11 -13.94 -6.79 6.08
N ASN A 12 -15.14 -6.50 6.55
CA ASN A 12 -15.94 -5.34 6.10
C ASN A 12 -15.63 -4.04 6.84
N GLY A 13 -14.84 -4.09 7.92
CA GLY A 13 -14.46 -2.92 8.70
C GLY A 13 -13.62 -1.91 7.92
N LYS A 14 -13.71 -0.64 8.30
CA LYS A 14 -12.82 0.44 7.81
C LYS A 14 -11.40 0.23 8.35
N GLY A 15 -10.39 0.73 7.65
CA GLY A 15 -9.01 0.79 8.13
C GLY A 15 -8.03 -0.23 7.56
N LYS A 16 -8.47 -1.20 6.73
CA LYS A 16 -7.57 -2.18 6.07
C LYS A 16 -6.46 -1.50 5.27
N THR A 17 -6.84 -0.56 4.42
CA THR A 17 -5.90 0.21 3.59
C THR A 17 -4.96 1.05 4.47
N THR A 18 -5.50 1.72 5.49
CA THR A 18 -4.73 2.54 6.44
C THR A 18 -3.71 1.71 7.20
N ALA A 19 -4.06 0.48 7.62
CA ALA A 19 -3.13 -0.43 8.29
C ALA A 19 -1.96 -0.84 7.36
N ALA A 20 -2.26 -1.18 6.10
CA ALA A 20 -1.22 -1.51 5.11
C ALA A 20 -0.30 -0.31 4.82
N ILE A 21 -0.86 0.90 4.71
CA ILE A 21 -0.09 2.14 4.53
C ILE A 21 0.78 2.44 5.76
N GLY A 22 0.25 2.25 6.98
CA GLY A 22 1.01 2.42 8.20
C GLY A 22 2.23 1.50 8.27
N GLN A 23 2.09 0.24 7.82
CA GLN A 23 3.23 -0.69 7.71
C GLN A 23 4.26 -0.23 6.68
N ALA A 24 3.81 0.25 5.52
CA ALA A 24 4.69 0.81 4.49
C ALA A 24 5.52 1.99 5.03
N ILE A 25 4.87 2.94 5.74
CA ILE A 25 5.56 4.09 6.35
C ILE A 25 6.53 3.63 7.44
N ARG A 26 6.13 2.66 8.28
CA ARG A 26 7.02 2.10 9.31
C ARG A 26 8.27 1.47 8.72
N ALA A 27 8.14 0.75 7.60
CA ALA A 27 9.27 0.15 6.90
C ALA A 27 10.18 1.21 6.27
N LEU A 28 9.60 2.26 5.67
CA LEU A 28 10.38 3.40 5.17
C LEU A 28 11.18 4.10 6.27
N GLY A 29 10.59 4.30 7.45
CA GLY A 29 11.29 4.88 8.61
C GLY A 29 12.41 4.00 9.19
N GLN A 30 12.63 2.82 8.63
CA GLN A 30 13.71 1.89 8.96
C GLN A 30 14.59 1.61 7.71
N ASP A 31 14.56 2.52 6.73
CA ASP A 31 15.34 2.49 5.49
C ASP A 31 15.09 1.27 4.57
N TYR A 32 13.95 0.59 4.74
CA TYR A 32 13.56 -0.48 3.82
C TYR A 32 13.00 0.08 2.51
N LYS A 33 13.26 -0.63 1.41
CA LYS A 33 12.62 -0.38 0.13
C LYS A 33 11.17 -0.87 0.16
N VAL A 34 10.23 0.00 -0.19
CA VAL A 34 8.80 -0.30 -0.18
C VAL A 34 8.19 -0.04 -1.55
N CYS A 35 7.35 -0.97 -2.01
CA CYS A 35 6.54 -0.82 -3.21
C CYS A 35 5.06 -0.90 -2.80
N LEU A 36 4.28 0.11 -3.20
CA LEU A 36 2.83 0.13 -2.99
C LEU A 36 2.12 0.03 -4.34
N ILE A 37 1.24 -0.96 -4.45
CA ILE A 37 0.41 -1.22 -5.63
C ILE A 37 -1.06 -1.11 -5.21
N GLN A 38 -1.85 -0.35 -5.95
CA GLN A 38 -3.29 -0.21 -5.72
C GLN A 38 -4.05 -0.57 -7.00
N PHE A 39 -5.09 -1.40 -6.87
CA PHE A 39 -5.89 -1.88 -7.99
C PHE A 39 -7.17 -1.06 -8.24
N PHE A 40 -7.45 -0.03 -7.42
CA PHE A 40 -8.69 0.76 -7.52
C PHE A 40 -8.63 1.88 -8.56
N LYS A 41 -9.75 2.12 -9.25
CA LYS A 41 -9.90 3.09 -10.36
C LYS A 41 -9.56 4.54 -10.01
N LYS A 42 -9.77 4.97 -8.76
CA LYS A 42 -9.47 6.35 -8.34
C LYS A 42 -8.77 6.37 -6.98
N PRO A 43 -7.56 6.93 -6.89
CA PRO A 43 -6.96 7.26 -5.62
C PRO A 43 -7.68 8.46 -5.00
N THR A 44 -8.74 8.23 -4.22
CA THR A 44 -9.54 9.30 -3.59
C THR A 44 -9.07 9.64 -2.17
N SER A 45 -8.16 8.86 -1.59
CA SER A 45 -7.63 9.11 -0.25
C SER A 45 -6.55 10.21 -0.25
N GLY A 46 -6.59 11.10 0.74
CA GLY A 46 -5.56 12.10 0.99
C GLY A 46 -4.17 11.48 1.21
N GLU A 47 -4.12 10.23 1.68
CA GLU A 47 -2.88 9.46 1.86
C GLU A 47 -2.07 9.37 0.56
N ILE A 48 -2.74 9.28 -0.60
CA ILE A 48 -2.08 9.00 -1.89
C ILE A 48 -1.29 10.20 -2.39
N LYS A 49 -1.68 11.42 -2.01
CA LYS A 49 -0.92 12.64 -2.33
C LYS A 49 0.47 12.59 -1.71
N ILE A 50 0.55 12.24 -0.42
CA ILE A 50 1.80 12.16 0.32
C ILE A 50 2.61 10.93 -0.09
N LEU A 51 1.94 9.78 -0.26
CA LEU A 51 2.61 8.54 -0.62
C LEU A 51 3.26 8.63 -2.01
N LYS A 52 2.72 9.40 -2.97
CA LYS A 52 3.37 9.62 -4.27
C LYS A 52 4.76 10.25 -4.16
N ASN A 53 4.99 11.05 -3.12
CA ASN A 53 6.27 11.72 -2.88
C ASN A 53 7.22 10.85 -2.05
N LEU A 54 6.68 10.04 -1.13
CA LEU A 54 7.46 9.19 -0.23
C LEU A 54 7.77 7.80 -0.77
N LEU A 55 6.95 7.29 -1.67
CA LEU A 55 7.05 5.96 -2.25
C LEU A 55 7.11 6.04 -3.76
N SER A 56 7.89 5.17 -4.38
CA SER A 56 7.72 4.85 -5.79
C SER A 56 6.41 4.08 -5.98
N ILE A 57 5.29 4.79 -6.01
CA ILE A 57 3.97 4.18 -6.25
C ILE A 57 3.84 3.91 -7.74
N LYS A 58 3.65 2.63 -8.08
CA LYS A 58 3.11 2.26 -9.39
C LYS A 58 1.61 2.05 -9.22
N LEU A 59 0.84 3.03 -9.69
CA LEU A 59 -0.60 2.89 -9.86
C LEU A 59 -0.84 2.06 -11.11
N HIS A 60 -1.41 0.87 -10.95
CA HIS A 60 -1.89 0.09 -12.09
C HIS A 60 -3.40 0.29 -12.21
N PRO A 61 -3.88 1.14 -13.13
CA PRO A 61 -5.30 1.19 -13.46
C PRO A 61 -5.68 -0.14 -14.12
N HIS A 62 -6.38 -1.00 -13.37
CA HIS A 62 -7.06 -2.22 -13.81
C HIS A 62 -6.22 -3.28 -14.56
N LEU A 63 -5.96 -4.42 -13.90
CA LEU A 63 -6.10 -5.73 -14.53
C LEU A 63 -7.55 -6.13 -14.30
N SER A 64 -8.36 -6.20 -15.35
CA SER A 64 -9.70 -6.78 -15.24
C SER A 64 -9.57 -8.26 -14.93
N PRO A 65 -10.29 -8.81 -13.94
CA PRO A 65 -10.53 -10.24 -13.99
C PRO A 65 -11.23 -10.52 -15.34
N PRO A 66 -10.82 -11.56 -16.08
CA PRO A 66 -11.52 -11.99 -17.29
C PRO A 66 -12.97 -12.39 -16.99
#